data_AF-A0A2E7EM79-F1
#
_entry.id   AF-A0A2E7EM79-F1
#
_cell.length_a   1.000
_cell.length_b   1.000
_cell.length_c   1.000
_cell.angle_alpha   90.00
_cell.angle_beta   90.00
_cell.angle_gamma   90.00
#
_symmetry.space_group_name_H-M   'P 1'
#
loop_
_entity.id
_entity.type
_entity.pdbx_description
1 polymer ?
#
loop_
_entity_poly.entity_id
_entity_poly.type
_entity_poly.pdbx_seq_one_letter_code
_entity_poly.pdbx_strand_id
1 'polypeptide(L)'
;MSVDPDLLRAADALPHLPIKKSIPKTTNEQFLRELMSVRHPQSSPGSRSNMISRSLLFATTLLCISVNGLLGQEAQTDDPESQQAQSAVDSEHPKRDTEELQEAQSDTEDIDGTPGARPITDCVLVQPIVLRDDEGKDPAHFRISEPLVDRVYSTAGIDFHFLEARFFDHTAARDGTINLDTIVKEAEQAGILRRQGEQITMFFVNTVDGKPGPLGRAQTPGSIVFIALAGKEREVGEDAFVVGHESGHNLGLIHAVDDDKVPNDVPNLMGDGPFPERMGLRGLIDYQINIVRDNPLVQPRIEFFESDRAKQAIIDESYETYFERLHQREIATLTGEQVEEASRELMQDVARRRFQDSVRSFTEREKEAIRWMVTGVKKHYAKKFPIFEQQPWKFIKVREGLCGNFSHTRGPCIIFSQKTVDRIVNARHLESERQGLLEMGPLFVHEQIHVLQRLYPQKFAGLYRDIFRLHEASDLTNAWVSENEITNPDASGSVWLVKATTDDSDEPHYFWPLTVLKGNRPIATMGKDFRGIAIAVKRNEDNAFEIQTQENGEPDFRELSGLSEHSARFPVTRGLEHPNEIAAYMLASMFAQELGQENNSKLTPLQAEMSKNFAAWCEANLR
;
A
#
# COMPACT_ATOMS: atom_id res chain seq x y z
N MET A 1 14.38 39.27 34.05
CA MET A 1 13.11 39.94 33.71
C MET A 1 12.04 39.36 34.62
N SER A 2 11.36 40.21 35.40
CA SER A 2 10.37 39.83 36.42
C SER A 2 9.01 39.51 35.82
N VAL A 3 8.35 38.48 36.33
CA VAL A 3 6.99 38.06 35.93
C VAL A 3 5.96 38.62 36.93
N ASP A 4 4.84 39.07 36.39
CA ASP A 4 3.74 39.80 37.05
C ASP A 4 2.85 38.87 37.93
N PRO A 5 2.48 39.24 39.18
CA PRO A 5 1.72 38.37 40.10
C PRO A 5 0.19 38.32 39.93
N ASP A 6 -0.42 39.03 38.98
CA ASP A 6 -1.89 39.21 38.95
C ASP A 6 -2.70 38.13 38.19
N LEU A 7 -2.09 37.01 37.79
CA LEU A 7 -2.79 35.92 37.06
C LEU A 7 -3.27 34.74 37.94
N LEU A 8 -3.20 34.88 39.26
CA LEU A 8 -3.63 33.86 40.24
C LEU A 8 -4.67 34.43 41.21
N ARG A 9 -5.89 34.74 40.71
CA ARG A 9 -7.10 34.90 41.54
C ARG A 9 -8.37 35.12 40.68
N ALA A 10 -9.00 34.04 40.21
CA ALA A 10 -10.42 34.04 39.84
C ALA A 10 -10.96 32.61 39.67
N ALA A 11 -10.86 31.80 40.73
CA ALA A 11 -11.61 30.56 40.85
C ALA A 11 -12.25 30.57 42.24
N ASP A 12 -13.44 31.20 42.35
CA ASP A 12 -14.44 31.00 43.40
C ASP A 12 -15.53 32.09 43.28
N ALA A 13 -16.63 31.78 42.60
CA ALA A 13 -17.98 32.30 42.91
C ALA A 13 -18.99 31.85 41.83
N LEU A 14 -19.58 30.67 42.02
CA LEU A 14 -20.91 30.35 41.48
C LEU A 14 -21.99 30.83 42.46
N PRO A 15 -23.17 31.24 41.96
CA PRO A 15 -24.41 30.85 42.63
C PRO A 15 -25.41 30.19 41.67
N HIS A 16 -26.25 29.38 42.31
CA HIS A 16 -27.16 28.37 41.78
C HIS A 16 -28.53 28.90 41.27
N LEU A 17 -29.09 28.13 40.30
CA LEU A 17 -30.52 27.81 40.01
C LEU A 17 -31.42 28.82 39.26
N PRO A 18 -32.55 28.41 38.61
CA PRO A 18 -33.09 27.05 38.32
C PRO A 18 -33.57 26.77 36.87
N ILE A 19 -33.88 25.49 36.63
CA ILE A 19 -34.41 24.86 35.40
C ILE A 19 -35.94 25.10 35.23
N LYS A 20 -36.40 25.44 34.01
CA LYS A 20 -37.53 24.83 33.24
C LYS A 20 -38.07 25.79 32.16
N LYS A 21 -38.00 25.39 30.87
CA LYS A 21 -39.15 25.27 29.94
C LYS A 21 -38.70 24.90 28.50
N SER A 22 -39.31 23.82 28.00
CA SER A 22 -39.61 23.42 26.62
C SER A 22 -39.06 24.28 25.45
N ILE A 23 -38.27 23.65 24.58
CA ILE A 23 -37.92 24.15 23.23
C ILE A 23 -38.61 23.24 22.18
N PRO A 24 -39.25 23.80 21.13
CA PRO A 24 -39.92 22.99 20.10
C PRO A 24 -38.93 22.39 19.10
N LYS A 25 -39.30 21.22 18.57
CA LYS A 25 -38.63 20.58 17.42
C LYS A 25 -38.85 21.43 16.16
N THR A 26 -37.76 21.86 15.52
CA THR A 26 -37.74 22.24 14.11
C THR A 26 -36.70 21.41 13.38
N THR A 27 -37.11 20.88 12.23
CA THR A 27 -36.43 19.89 11.40
C THR A 27 -35.24 20.47 10.65
N ASN A 28 -34.15 19.69 10.56
CA ASN A 28 -32.86 20.00 9.93
C ASN A 28 -32.91 20.29 8.40
N GLU A 29 -34.06 20.20 7.76
CA GLU A 29 -34.18 20.38 6.30
C GLU A 29 -34.14 21.84 5.83
N GLN A 30 -34.36 22.81 6.73
CA GLN A 30 -34.39 24.23 6.35
C GLN A 30 -33.00 24.87 6.37
N PHE A 31 -32.06 24.32 7.14
CA PHE A 31 -30.66 24.77 7.20
C PHE A 31 -29.84 24.27 6.01
N LEU A 32 -30.16 23.10 5.46
CA LEU A 32 -29.50 22.53 4.29
C LEU A 32 -29.94 23.16 2.95
N ARG A 33 -31.07 23.88 2.91
CA ARG A 33 -31.51 24.61 1.70
C ARG A 33 -30.84 25.98 1.52
N GLU A 34 -30.30 26.59 2.57
CA GLU A 34 -29.58 27.87 2.47
C GLU A 34 -28.10 27.71 2.08
N LEU A 35 -27.49 26.54 2.32
CA LEU A 35 -26.10 26.24 1.97
C LEU A 35 -25.87 25.89 0.47
N MET A 36 -26.94 25.62 -0.30
CA MET A 36 -26.86 25.17 -1.69
C MET A 36 -27.24 26.23 -2.74
N SER A 37 -27.32 27.51 -2.36
CA SER A 37 -27.61 28.60 -3.32
C SER A 37 -26.39 29.49 -3.62
N VAL A 38 -25.43 28.96 -4.37
CA VAL A 38 -24.40 29.78 -5.03
C VAL A 38 -24.70 29.87 -6.52
N ARG A 39 -24.89 31.12 -6.96
CA ARG A 39 -25.22 31.55 -8.31
C ARG A 39 -24.00 31.39 -9.23
N HIS A 40 -24.16 30.68 -10.35
CA HIS A 40 -23.26 30.82 -11.50
C HIS A 40 -23.68 32.01 -12.38
N PRO A 41 -22.74 32.87 -12.82
CA PRO A 41 -23.04 33.92 -13.77
C PRO A 41 -23.13 33.39 -15.20
N GLN A 42 -24.10 33.93 -15.93
CA GLN A 42 -24.39 33.67 -17.33
C GLN A 42 -23.27 34.13 -18.27
N SER A 43 -22.99 33.33 -19.30
CA SER A 43 -22.46 33.82 -20.57
C SER A 43 -23.17 33.12 -21.74
N SER A 44 -23.60 33.94 -22.68
CA SER A 44 -24.45 33.66 -23.85
C SER A 44 -23.65 33.24 -25.10
N PRO A 45 -24.33 32.76 -26.18
CA PRO A 45 -23.81 31.76 -27.11
C PRO A 45 -23.31 32.31 -28.46
N GLY A 46 -22.56 31.49 -29.21
CA GLY A 46 -22.19 31.80 -30.60
C GLY A 46 -21.85 30.57 -31.46
N SER A 47 -22.72 30.30 -32.45
CA SER A 47 -22.43 29.91 -33.85
C SER A 47 -21.63 28.60 -34.13
N ARG A 48 -22.27 27.50 -34.55
CA ARG A 48 -22.78 27.09 -35.90
C ARG A 48 -21.82 26.21 -36.76
N SER A 49 -22.36 25.02 -37.07
CA SER A 49 -22.33 24.21 -38.32
C SER A 49 -21.07 23.50 -38.82
N ASN A 50 -21.13 22.16 -38.96
CA ASN A 50 -21.31 21.38 -40.21
C ASN A 50 -21.05 19.88 -39.91
N MET A 51 -22.02 18.95 -39.98
CA MET A 51 -22.64 18.23 -41.12
C MET A 51 -21.75 17.19 -41.86
N ILE A 52 -22.29 15.95 -41.99
CA ILE A 52 -22.09 14.92 -43.06
C ILE A 52 -20.81 14.05 -42.93
N SER A 53 -20.76 12.72 -43.12
CA SER A 53 -21.72 11.64 -43.44
C SER A 53 -21.07 10.24 -43.27
N ARG A 54 -21.91 9.29 -42.85
CA ARG A 54 -22.04 7.84 -43.11
C ARG A 54 -21.21 7.10 -44.19
N SER A 55 -21.06 5.77 -43.92
CA SER A 55 -20.96 4.58 -44.82
C SER A 55 -19.54 4.07 -45.13
N LEU A 56 -19.20 2.77 -45.28
CA LEU A 56 -19.92 1.49 -45.38
C LEU A 56 -18.94 0.29 -45.17
N LEU A 57 -19.46 -0.80 -44.59
CA LEU A 57 -19.19 -2.26 -44.75
C LEU A 57 -18.14 -2.77 -45.78
N PHE A 58 -17.36 -3.81 -45.41
CA PHE A 58 -17.25 -5.09 -46.15
C PHE A 58 -16.62 -6.20 -45.29
N ALA A 59 -17.18 -7.41 -45.41
CA ALA A 59 -16.75 -8.67 -44.79
C ALA A 59 -16.33 -9.68 -45.87
N THR A 60 -15.40 -10.59 -45.57
CA THR A 60 -15.33 -11.92 -46.23
C THR A 60 -14.60 -12.97 -45.38
N THR A 61 -15.14 -14.20 -45.42
CA THR A 61 -14.88 -15.43 -44.66
C THR A 61 -14.00 -16.44 -45.42
N LEU A 62 -13.32 -17.38 -44.71
CA LEU A 62 -13.12 -18.84 -44.98
C LEU A 62 -11.91 -19.38 -44.18
N LEU A 63 -12.05 -20.19 -43.12
CA LEU A 63 -12.32 -21.65 -43.01
C LEU A 63 -11.21 -22.59 -43.55
N CYS A 64 -10.63 -23.42 -42.67
CA CYS A 64 -10.39 -24.86 -42.91
C CYS A 64 -10.02 -25.62 -41.61
N ILE A 65 -10.68 -26.75 -41.42
CA ILE A 65 -10.56 -27.77 -40.36
C ILE A 65 -9.51 -28.83 -40.77
N SER A 66 -8.83 -29.47 -39.82
CA SER A 66 -8.43 -30.90 -39.91
C SER A 66 -8.13 -31.49 -38.52
N VAL A 67 -8.43 -32.78 -38.38
CA VAL A 67 -8.71 -33.57 -37.17
C VAL A 67 -7.69 -34.73 -37.01
N ASN A 68 -7.65 -35.33 -35.81
CA ASN A 68 -7.11 -36.63 -35.37
C ASN A 68 -5.75 -36.56 -34.65
N GLY A 69 -5.50 -37.24 -33.53
CA GLY A 69 -6.32 -38.15 -32.73
C GLY A 69 -5.46 -39.03 -31.80
N LEU A 70 -6.10 -39.52 -30.73
CA LEU A 70 -5.93 -40.86 -30.11
C LEU A 70 -4.72 -41.19 -29.19
N LEU A 71 -5.11 -41.55 -27.96
CA LEU A 71 -4.73 -42.72 -27.13
C LEU A 71 -3.54 -42.64 -26.15
N GLY A 72 -3.84 -43.04 -24.91
CA GLY A 72 -2.87 -43.54 -23.94
C GLY A 72 -3.43 -43.65 -22.52
N GLN A 73 -4.07 -44.78 -22.21
CA GLN A 73 -4.40 -45.21 -20.83
C GLN A 73 -3.12 -45.49 -20.03
N GLU A 74 -3.16 -45.30 -18.71
CA GLU A 74 -2.79 -46.35 -17.73
C GLU A 74 -3.21 -45.94 -16.31
N ALA A 75 -3.55 -46.95 -15.51
CA ALA A 75 -4.16 -46.87 -14.20
C ALA A 75 -3.32 -47.65 -13.16
N GLN A 76 -3.59 -47.39 -11.87
CA GLN A 76 -3.37 -48.25 -10.69
C GLN A 76 -1.91 -48.44 -10.22
N THR A 77 -1.53 -48.47 -8.94
CA THR A 77 -2.16 -48.97 -7.70
C THR A 77 -1.60 -48.31 -6.42
N ASP A 78 -2.40 -48.36 -5.35
CA ASP A 78 -2.12 -48.24 -3.89
C ASP A 78 -0.96 -49.18 -3.42
N ASP A 79 -0.32 -49.15 -2.24
CA ASP A 79 -0.68 -48.86 -0.83
C ASP A 79 0.63 -48.94 0.06
N PRO A 80 0.68 -49.04 1.41
CA PRO A 80 0.96 -47.93 2.34
C PRO A 80 2.10 -48.18 3.40
N GLU A 81 2.16 -47.25 4.37
CA GLU A 81 2.65 -47.36 5.77
C GLU A 81 4.16 -47.32 6.08
N SER A 82 4.59 -46.21 6.70
CA SER A 82 5.13 -46.24 8.07
C SER A 82 5.13 -44.84 8.71
N GLN A 83 4.40 -44.69 9.81
CA GLN A 83 4.40 -43.51 10.67
C GLN A 83 5.41 -43.72 11.82
N GLN A 84 6.19 -42.68 12.13
CA GLN A 84 6.57 -42.36 13.50
C GLN A 84 6.75 -40.84 13.65
N ALA A 85 6.30 -40.35 14.80
CA ALA A 85 5.88 -38.99 15.07
C ALA A 85 7.03 -38.03 15.43
N GLN A 86 6.90 -36.76 15.01
CA GLN A 86 7.37 -35.63 15.80
C GLN A 86 6.54 -34.38 15.47
N SER A 87 6.23 -33.62 16.53
CA SER A 87 5.34 -32.48 16.64
C SER A 87 5.69 -31.29 15.73
N ALA A 88 4.69 -30.77 15.00
CA ALA A 88 4.73 -29.47 14.33
C ALA A 88 3.45 -28.69 14.69
N VAL A 89 3.64 -27.48 15.19
CA VAL A 89 2.64 -26.40 15.17
C VAL A 89 2.84 -25.76 13.79
N ASP A 90 2.04 -26.19 12.82
CA ASP A 90 2.06 -25.63 11.47
C ASP A 90 0.70 -25.02 11.14
N SER A 91 0.79 -23.81 10.58
CA SER A 91 -0.24 -23.10 9.85
C SER A 91 -0.80 -23.96 8.72
N GLU A 92 -2.04 -24.42 8.86
CA GLU A 92 -2.77 -25.04 7.75
C GLU A 92 -3.23 -23.97 6.75
N HIS A 93 -2.52 -23.87 5.62
CA HIS A 93 -3.10 -23.42 4.37
C HIS A 93 -3.96 -24.55 3.78
N PRO A 94 -5.23 -24.31 3.40
CA PRO A 94 -6.08 -25.37 2.88
C PRO A 94 -5.70 -25.68 1.42
N LYS A 95 -5.16 -26.89 1.20
CA LYS A 95 -4.94 -27.47 -0.15
C LYS A 95 -6.22 -27.72 -0.96
N ARG A 96 -7.40 -27.46 -0.39
CA ARG A 96 -8.71 -27.69 -1.03
C ARG A 96 -9.03 -26.68 -2.13
N ASP A 97 -8.47 -25.47 -2.06
CA ASP A 97 -8.79 -24.39 -3.02
C ASP A 97 -8.14 -24.63 -4.40
N THR A 98 -7.10 -25.48 -4.47
CA THR A 98 -6.34 -25.73 -5.70
C THR A 98 -7.00 -26.71 -6.67
N GLU A 99 -7.82 -27.65 -6.19
CA GLU A 99 -8.53 -28.61 -7.06
C GLU A 99 -9.83 -28.00 -7.64
N GLU A 100 -10.53 -27.14 -6.89
CA GLU A 100 -11.71 -26.42 -7.39
C GLU A 100 -11.38 -25.33 -8.43
N LEU A 101 -10.15 -24.81 -8.45
CA LEU A 101 -9.68 -23.87 -9.47
C LEU A 101 -9.51 -24.52 -10.86
N GLN A 102 -9.30 -25.84 -10.95
CA GLN A 102 -9.15 -26.54 -12.23
C GLN A 102 -10.49 -26.91 -12.86
N GLU A 103 -11.55 -27.16 -12.08
CA GLU A 103 -12.91 -27.35 -12.60
C GLU A 103 -13.58 -26.02 -13.00
N ALA A 104 -13.23 -24.89 -12.36
CA ALA A 104 -13.77 -23.58 -12.73
C ALA A 104 -13.20 -23.00 -14.05
N GLN A 105 -12.15 -23.59 -14.62
CA GLN A 105 -11.51 -23.13 -15.86
C GLN A 105 -11.93 -23.92 -17.11
N SER A 106 -12.66 -25.03 -16.98
CA SER A 106 -13.02 -25.87 -18.14
C SER A 106 -14.30 -25.44 -18.86
N ASP A 107 -15.13 -24.58 -18.27
CA ASP A 107 -16.42 -24.19 -18.83
C ASP A 107 -16.37 -22.78 -19.42
N THR A 108 -15.63 -22.63 -20.51
CA THR A 108 -15.77 -21.50 -21.44
C THR A 108 -16.27 -22.00 -22.79
N GLU A 109 -17.47 -22.60 -22.80
CA GLU A 109 -18.25 -22.72 -24.03
C GLU A 109 -19.15 -21.49 -24.19
N ASP A 110 -18.87 -20.75 -25.27
CA ASP A 110 -19.66 -19.64 -25.78
C ASP A 110 -21.12 -20.07 -26.02
N ILE A 111 -21.99 -19.75 -25.06
CA ILE A 111 -23.44 -19.70 -25.27
C ILE A 111 -23.87 -18.22 -25.34
N ASP A 112 -24.28 -17.86 -26.55
CA ASP A 112 -25.03 -16.69 -27.00
C ASP A 112 -25.41 -15.65 -25.91
N GLY A 113 -24.68 -14.53 -25.86
CA GLY A 113 -25.07 -13.32 -25.13
C GLY A 113 -24.62 -13.18 -23.66
N THR A 114 -23.74 -14.05 -23.16
CA THR A 114 -23.25 -13.95 -21.76
C THR A 114 -22.13 -12.89 -21.65
N PRO A 115 -22.17 -11.95 -20.67
CA PRO A 115 -21.02 -11.07 -20.41
C PRO A 115 -19.86 -11.91 -19.86
N GLY A 116 -18.84 -12.15 -20.68
CA GLY A 116 -17.58 -12.71 -20.22
C GLY A 116 -16.86 -11.75 -19.26
N ALA A 117 -15.91 -12.27 -18.47
CA ALA A 117 -15.03 -11.43 -17.67
C ALA A 117 -14.39 -10.35 -18.56
N ARG A 118 -14.42 -9.09 -18.11
CA ARG A 118 -13.80 -7.99 -18.84
C ARG A 118 -12.30 -7.96 -18.53
N PRO A 119 -11.45 -7.44 -19.44
CA PRO A 119 -10.06 -7.16 -19.10
C PRO A 119 -10.01 -6.29 -17.83
N ILE A 120 -9.22 -6.72 -16.86
CA ILE A 120 -9.09 -5.99 -15.60
C ILE A 120 -8.26 -4.74 -15.84
N THR A 121 -8.88 -3.58 -15.66
CA THR A 121 -8.25 -2.26 -15.89
C THR A 121 -8.21 -1.42 -14.63
N ASP A 122 -9.11 -1.72 -13.70
CA ASP A 122 -9.40 -0.94 -12.51
C ASP A 122 -9.35 -1.87 -11.28
N CYS A 123 -9.21 -1.27 -10.10
CA CYS A 123 -9.07 -1.99 -8.85
C CYS A 123 -9.73 -1.26 -7.68
N VAL A 124 -10.09 -2.01 -6.66
CA VAL A 124 -10.48 -1.49 -5.35
C VAL A 124 -9.41 -1.93 -4.35
N LEU A 125 -8.80 -0.97 -3.65
CA LEU A 125 -7.91 -1.27 -2.54
C LEU A 125 -8.76 -1.59 -1.30
N VAL A 126 -8.44 -2.69 -0.63
CA VAL A 126 -9.08 -3.06 0.64
C VAL A 126 -8.03 -3.17 1.74
N GLN A 127 -8.24 -2.45 2.83
CA GLN A 127 -7.43 -2.53 4.05
C GLN A 127 -8.22 -3.29 5.13
N PRO A 128 -7.87 -4.55 5.40
CA PRO A 128 -8.42 -5.26 6.55
C PRO A 128 -7.89 -4.67 7.86
N ILE A 129 -8.76 -4.51 8.83
CA ILE A 129 -8.45 -4.23 10.24
C ILE A 129 -9.08 -5.35 11.06
N VAL A 130 -8.26 -6.18 11.69
CA VAL A 130 -8.71 -7.29 12.54
C VAL A 130 -8.66 -6.85 14.00
N LEU A 131 -9.81 -6.81 14.66
CA LEU A 131 -9.86 -6.44 16.07
C LEU A 131 -9.40 -7.59 16.97
N ARG A 132 -8.67 -7.24 18.02
CA ARG A 132 -8.16 -8.15 19.07
C ARG A 132 -8.64 -7.69 20.44
N ASP A 133 -8.42 -8.49 21.47
CA ASP A 133 -8.54 -7.97 22.84
C ASP A 133 -7.49 -6.90 23.13
N ASP A 134 -7.63 -6.24 24.27
CA ASP A 134 -6.76 -5.16 24.72
C ASP A 134 -5.32 -5.65 25.02
N GLU A 135 -5.12 -6.97 25.20
CA GLU A 135 -3.82 -7.60 25.33
C GLU A 135 -3.18 -7.97 23.97
N GLY A 136 -3.83 -7.67 22.86
CA GLY A 136 -3.37 -7.99 21.50
C GLY A 136 -3.45 -9.48 21.16
N LYS A 137 -4.33 -10.21 21.85
CA LYS A 137 -4.62 -11.64 21.68
C LYS A 137 -6.03 -11.83 21.12
N ASP A 138 -6.39 -13.10 20.89
CA ASP A 138 -7.73 -13.54 20.50
C ASP A 138 -8.37 -12.68 19.39
N PRO A 139 -7.82 -12.71 18.16
CA PRO A 139 -8.36 -11.94 17.05
C PRO A 139 -9.77 -12.36 16.67
N ALA A 140 -10.57 -11.38 16.24
CA ALA A 140 -11.83 -11.64 15.55
C ALA A 140 -11.59 -12.56 14.34
N HIS A 141 -12.62 -13.35 14.01
CA HIS A 141 -12.53 -14.25 12.87
C HIS A 141 -12.30 -13.47 11.57
N PHE A 142 -11.19 -13.82 10.90
CA PHE A 142 -10.72 -13.17 9.68
C PHE A 142 -10.42 -14.24 8.64
N ARG A 143 -11.18 -14.24 7.55
CA ARG A 143 -10.94 -15.08 6.38
C ARG A 143 -11.46 -14.36 5.15
N ILE A 144 -10.62 -14.27 4.13
CA ILE A 144 -10.94 -13.61 2.86
C ILE A 144 -10.61 -14.60 1.74
N SER A 145 -11.58 -14.83 0.86
CA SER A 145 -11.36 -15.51 -0.42
C SER A 145 -11.39 -14.47 -1.53
N GLU A 146 -10.21 -13.88 -1.80
CA GLU A 146 -10.03 -12.88 -2.86
C GLU A 146 -10.51 -13.39 -4.23
N PRO A 147 -10.19 -14.63 -4.67
CA PRO A 147 -10.66 -15.13 -5.98
C PRO A 147 -12.18 -15.18 -6.10
N LEU A 148 -12.91 -15.48 -5.03
CA LEU A 148 -14.38 -15.51 -5.05
C LEU A 148 -14.97 -14.10 -5.10
N VAL A 149 -14.40 -13.16 -4.35
CA VAL A 149 -14.82 -11.75 -4.40
C VAL A 149 -14.51 -11.16 -5.78
N ASP A 150 -13.31 -11.37 -6.30
CA ASP A 150 -12.91 -10.90 -7.62
C ASP A 150 -13.79 -11.45 -8.74
N ARG A 151 -14.25 -12.70 -8.62
CA ARG A 151 -15.06 -13.34 -9.65
C ARG A 151 -16.28 -12.51 -10.01
N VAL A 152 -17.05 -12.04 -9.04
CA VAL A 152 -18.27 -11.26 -9.32
C VAL A 152 -17.95 -9.89 -9.92
N TYR A 153 -16.90 -9.22 -9.44
CA TYR A 153 -16.50 -7.88 -9.90
C TYR A 153 -15.68 -7.88 -11.21
N SER A 154 -15.12 -9.02 -11.61
CA SER A 154 -14.39 -9.17 -12.88
C SER A 154 -15.25 -8.87 -14.11
N THR A 155 -16.58 -9.02 -14.00
CA THR A 155 -17.54 -8.62 -15.03
C THR A 155 -17.60 -7.10 -15.23
N ALA A 156 -17.23 -6.34 -14.20
CA ALA A 156 -17.04 -4.90 -14.27
C ALA A 156 -15.62 -4.52 -14.70
N GLY A 157 -14.70 -5.47 -14.90
CA GLY A 157 -13.28 -5.21 -15.19
C GLY A 157 -12.50 -4.72 -13.97
N ILE A 158 -12.96 -5.09 -12.78
CA ILE A 158 -12.44 -4.64 -11.48
C ILE A 158 -11.93 -5.86 -10.71
N ASP A 159 -10.78 -5.68 -10.06
CA ASP A 159 -10.27 -6.59 -9.04
C ASP A 159 -10.22 -5.92 -7.66
N PHE A 160 -10.23 -6.74 -6.62
CA PHE A 160 -10.09 -6.34 -5.24
C PHE A 160 -8.68 -6.68 -4.79
N HIS A 161 -7.90 -5.66 -4.48
CA HIS A 161 -6.54 -5.86 -4.00
C HIS A 161 -6.50 -5.69 -2.47
N PHE A 162 -6.41 -6.83 -1.77
CA PHE A 162 -6.35 -6.86 -0.32
C PHE A 162 -4.92 -6.58 0.18
N LEU A 163 -4.80 -5.57 1.04
CA LEU A 163 -3.55 -5.20 1.70
C LEU A 163 -3.29 -6.10 2.91
N GLU A 164 -2.07 -6.04 3.45
CA GLU A 164 -1.74 -6.70 4.72
C GLU A 164 -2.69 -6.25 5.83
N ALA A 165 -3.27 -7.20 6.56
CA ALA A 165 -4.18 -6.91 7.65
C ALA A 165 -3.48 -6.12 8.76
N ARG A 166 -4.12 -5.07 9.24
CA ARG A 166 -3.71 -4.35 10.46
C ARG A 166 -4.48 -4.89 11.65
N PHE A 167 -3.88 -4.84 12.82
CA PHE A 167 -4.54 -5.22 14.07
C PHE A 167 -4.91 -4.00 14.89
N PHE A 168 -6.07 -4.04 15.54
CA PHE A 168 -6.52 -3.01 16.46
C PHE A 168 -6.95 -3.65 17.79
N ASP A 169 -6.19 -3.37 18.84
CA ASP A 169 -6.34 -3.98 20.16
C ASP A 169 -7.41 -3.20 20.93
N HIS A 170 -8.63 -3.74 20.95
CA HIS A 170 -9.78 -3.04 21.49
C HIS A 170 -10.95 -4.02 21.78
N THR A 171 -10.96 -4.64 22.97
CA THR A 171 -11.93 -5.68 23.36
C THR A 171 -13.37 -5.24 23.15
N ALA A 172 -13.71 -4.03 23.62
CA ALA A 172 -15.08 -3.54 23.57
C ALA A 172 -15.61 -3.34 22.13
N ALA A 173 -14.71 -3.00 21.21
CA ALA A 173 -15.00 -2.83 19.79
C ALA A 173 -15.07 -4.19 19.10
N ARG A 174 -14.12 -5.09 19.40
CA ARG A 174 -14.09 -6.47 18.89
C ARG A 174 -15.42 -7.17 19.18
N ASP A 175 -15.89 -7.04 20.41
CA ASP A 175 -17.07 -7.77 20.89
C ASP A 175 -18.39 -7.03 20.64
N GLY A 176 -18.35 -5.86 19.97
CA GLY A 176 -19.51 -5.07 19.57
C GLY A 176 -20.31 -4.48 20.74
N THR A 177 -19.61 -4.18 21.84
CA THR A 177 -20.22 -3.57 23.06
C THR A 177 -20.26 -2.04 23.01
N ILE A 178 -19.62 -1.44 22.01
CA ILE A 178 -19.66 -0.01 21.71
C ILE A 178 -20.19 0.23 20.29
N ASN A 179 -20.62 1.46 20.03
CA ASN A 179 -21.18 1.85 18.74
C ASN A 179 -20.10 1.89 17.63
N LEU A 180 -20.48 1.51 16.41
CA LEU A 180 -19.57 1.47 15.24
C LEU A 180 -18.89 2.83 14.96
N ASP A 181 -19.60 3.95 15.11
CA ASP A 181 -19.01 5.30 14.91
C ASP A 181 -17.93 5.60 15.96
N THR A 182 -18.10 5.09 17.19
CA THR A 182 -17.09 5.18 18.24
C THR A 182 -15.84 4.39 17.84
N ILE A 183 -16.01 3.17 17.30
CA ILE A 183 -14.89 2.34 16.82
C ILE A 183 -14.09 3.08 15.74
N VAL A 184 -14.77 3.68 14.75
CA VAL A 184 -14.10 4.45 13.68
C VAL A 184 -13.30 5.61 14.26
N LYS A 185 -13.90 6.40 15.17
CA LYS A 185 -13.24 7.54 15.81
C LYS A 185 -12.01 7.12 16.61
N GLU A 186 -12.11 6.04 17.38
CA GLU A 186 -10.99 5.54 18.19
C GLU A 186 -9.88 4.95 17.32
N ALA A 187 -10.23 4.25 16.23
CA ALA A 187 -9.27 3.77 15.25
C ALA A 187 -8.53 4.91 14.53
N GLU A 188 -9.22 6.03 14.27
CA GLU A 188 -8.60 7.24 13.73
C GLU A 188 -7.59 7.84 14.71
N GLN A 189 -7.99 7.99 15.99
CA GLN A 189 -7.12 8.49 17.05
C GLN A 189 -5.89 7.62 17.30
N ALA A 190 -6.03 6.30 17.12
CA ALA A 190 -4.94 5.34 17.22
C ALA A 190 -4.06 5.26 15.95
N GLY A 191 -4.33 6.03 14.89
CA GLY A 191 -3.57 5.98 13.64
C GLY A 191 -3.71 4.66 12.87
N ILE A 192 -4.79 3.91 13.12
CA ILE A 192 -5.08 2.64 12.43
C ILE A 192 -5.71 2.89 11.06
N LEU A 193 -6.49 3.96 10.93
CA LEU A 193 -7.09 4.35 9.65
C LEU A 193 -6.04 4.95 8.70
N ARG A 194 -6.10 4.56 7.42
CA ARG A 194 -5.29 5.13 6.34
C ARG A 194 -6.17 5.56 5.19
N ARG A 195 -5.82 6.69 4.54
CA ARG A 195 -6.44 7.23 3.32
C ARG A 195 -7.96 7.02 3.20
N GLN A 196 -8.70 7.51 4.20
CA GLN A 196 -10.16 7.40 4.17
C GLN A 196 -10.73 8.00 2.88
N GLY A 197 -11.66 7.28 2.24
CA GLY A 197 -12.24 7.66 0.94
C GLY A 197 -11.46 7.25 -0.30
N GLU A 198 -10.27 6.64 -0.18
CA GLU A 198 -9.51 6.11 -1.33
C GLU A 198 -9.33 4.59 -1.32
N GLN A 199 -9.82 3.92 -0.28
CA GLN A 199 -9.79 2.46 -0.11
C GLN A 199 -10.98 2.04 0.77
N ILE A 200 -11.41 0.79 0.65
CA ILE A 200 -12.34 0.20 1.62
C ILE A 200 -11.55 -0.17 2.87
N THR A 201 -11.96 0.36 4.02
CA THR A 201 -11.46 -0.06 5.33
C THR A 201 -12.46 -1.05 5.92
N MET A 202 -12.00 -2.28 6.13
CA MET A 202 -12.84 -3.41 6.51
C MET A 202 -12.48 -3.90 7.91
N PHE A 203 -13.34 -3.59 8.88
CA PHE A 203 -13.18 -4.02 10.25
C PHE A 203 -13.76 -5.43 10.45
N PHE A 204 -12.94 -6.36 10.93
CA PHE A 204 -13.37 -7.69 11.35
C PHE A 204 -13.59 -7.71 12.86
N VAL A 205 -14.83 -7.98 13.25
CA VAL A 205 -15.33 -7.98 14.64
C VAL A 205 -16.01 -9.31 14.96
N ASN A 206 -16.21 -9.62 16.24
CA ASN A 206 -16.98 -10.80 16.66
C ASN A 206 -18.49 -10.58 16.51
N THR A 207 -18.95 -9.35 16.72
CA THR A 207 -20.36 -9.00 16.55
C THR A 207 -20.52 -7.64 15.88
N VAL A 208 -21.58 -7.50 15.08
CA VAL A 208 -22.03 -6.22 14.51
C VAL A 208 -23.40 -5.93 15.11
N ASP A 209 -23.57 -4.74 15.69
CA ASP A 209 -24.77 -4.35 16.45
C ASP A 209 -25.18 -5.38 17.52
N GLY A 210 -24.20 -6.00 18.18
CA GLY A 210 -24.39 -7.03 19.20
C GLY A 210 -24.84 -8.40 18.68
N LYS A 211 -24.87 -8.61 17.35
CA LYS A 211 -25.24 -9.88 16.71
C LYS A 211 -24.01 -10.62 16.17
N PRO A 212 -23.88 -11.93 16.42
CA PRO A 212 -22.77 -12.72 15.88
C PRO A 212 -22.96 -12.99 14.39
N GLY A 213 -21.85 -13.17 13.68
CA GLY A 213 -21.79 -13.45 12.24
C GLY A 213 -22.47 -14.74 11.76
N PRO A 214 -22.54 -14.96 10.43
CA PRO A 214 -22.00 -14.09 9.38
C PRO A 214 -22.96 -12.95 9.06
N LEU A 215 -22.50 -11.70 9.19
CA LEU A 215 -23.21 -10.50 8.75
C LEU A 215 -22.25 -9.32 8.61
N GLY A 216 -22.70 -8.25 7.97
CA GLY A 216 -21.95 -7.00 7.94
C GLY A 216 -22.82 -5.75 8.05
N ARG A 217 -22.12 -4.63 8.09
CA ARG A 217 -22.69 -3.28 8.08
C ARG A 217 -21.73 -2.35 7.35
N ALA A 218 -22.05 -2.04 6.11
CA ALA A 218 -21.32 -1.05 5.31
C ALA A 218 -21.94 0.35 5.34
N GLN A 219 -21.11 1.37 5.10
CA GLN A 219 -21.58 2.67 4.64
C GLN A 219 -22.02 2.59 3.17
N THR A 220 -23.15 3.20 2.82
CA THR A 220 -23.75 3.10 1.47
C THR A 220 -24.05 4.48 0.86
N PRO A 221 -23.28 4.96 -0.14
CA PRO A 221 -21.90 4.58 -0.39
C PRO A 221 -20.97 5.10 0.73
N GLY A 222 -19.76 4.57 0.82
CA GLY A 222 -18.75 5.02 1.77
C GLY A 222 -17.55 4.08 1.82
N SER A 223 -16.53 4.40 2.63
CA SER A 223 -15.28 3.63 2.67
C SER A 223 -15.15 2.70 3.86
N ILE A 224 -16.10 2.69 4.80
CA ILE A 224 -16.04 1.84 6.00
C ILE A 224 -17.05 0.69 5.91
N VAL A 225 -16.62 -0.48 6.33
CA VAL A 225 -17.47 -1.67 6.52
C VAL A 225 -17.05 -2.44 7.76
N PHE A 226 -18.02 -2.97 8.49
CA PHE A 226 -17.83 -3.91 9.59
C PHE A 226 -18.33 -5.28 9.18
N ILE A 227 -17.55 -6.32 9.46
CA ILE A 227 -17.85 -7.71 9.13
C ILE A 227 -17.69 -8.56 10.39
N ALA A 228 -18.72 -9.33 10.73
CA ALA A 228 -18.62 -10.42 11.68
C ALA A 228 -18.76 -11.74 10.93
N LEU A 229 -17.76 -12.61 11.01
CA LEU A 229 -17.79 -13.95 10.41
C LEU A 229 -18.15 -15.00 11.47
N ALA A 230 -18.85 -16.06 11.06
CA ALA A 230 -19.03 -17.23 11.92
C ALA A 230 -17.71 -18.01 11.89
N GLY A 231 -17.04 -18.21 13.04
CA GLY A 231 -15.71 -18.85 13.11
C GLY A 231 -15.55 -20.21 12.43
N LYS A 232 -16.64 -20.82 11.96
CA LYS A 232 -16.67 -21.85 10.94
C LYS A 232 -17.72 -21.48 9.89
N GLU A 233 -17.35 -21.57 8.61
CA GLU A 233 -18.30 -21.41 7.51
C GLU A 233 -19.47 -22.37 7.65
N ARG A 234 -20.69 -21.87 7.47
CA ARG A 234 -21.90 -22.70 7.51
C ARG A 234 -22.21 -23.24 6.12
N GLU A 235 -21.96 -22.43 5.10
CA GLU A 235 -22.17 -22.77 3.69
C GLU A 235 -20.98 -22.31 2.84
N VAL A 236 -20.63 -23.06 1.80
CA VAL A 236 -19.48 -22.73 0.94
C VAL A 236 -19.71 -21.37 0.26
N GLY A 237 -18.77 -20.46 0.44
CA GLY A 237 -18.78 -19.12 -0.14
C GLY A 237 -19.56 -18.09 0.69
N GLU A 238 -20.08 -18.45 1.87
CA GLU A 238 -20.84 -17.54 2.75
C GLU A 238 -19.98 -16.36 3.22
N ASP A 239 -18.74 -16.61 3.66
CA ASP A 239 -17.83 -15.55 4.10
C ASP A 239 -17.45 -14.62 2.95
N ALA A 240 -17.10 -15.19 1.79
CA ALA A 240 -16.76 -14.43 0.59
C ALA A 240 -17.96 -13.61 0.10
N PHE A 241 -19.16 -14.17 0.21
CA PHE A 241 -20.40 -13.48 -0.09
C PHE A 241 -20.60 -12.26 0.82
N VAL A 242 -20.48 -12.39 2.15
CA VAL A 242 -20.62 -11.24 3.06
C VAL A 242 -19.60 -10.16 2.71
N VAL A 243 -18.33 -10.53 2.48
CA VAL A 243 -17.28 -9.59 2.08
C VAL A 243 -17.64 -8.88 0.76
N GLY A 244 -18.02 -9.63 -0.27
CA GLY A 244 -18.36 -9.10 -1.59
C GLY A 244 -19.62 -8.22 -1.57
N HIS A 245 -20.65 -8.64 -0.84
CA HIS A 245 -21.92 -7.95 -0.70
C HIS A 245 -21.78 -6.61 0.02
N GLU A 246 -21.10 -6.61 1.18
CA GLU A 246 -20.90 -5.40 1.96
C GLU A 246 -19.93 -4.42 1.26
N SER A 247 -18.94 -4.95 0.53
CA SER A 247 -18.14 -4.12 -0.37
C SER A 247 -18.99 -3.50 -1.49
N GLY A 248 -20.02 -4.22 -1.96
CA GLY A 248 -20.98 -3.70 -2.93
C GLY A 248 -21.73 -2.48 -2.41
N HIS A 249 -22.11 -2.48 -1.13
CA HIS A 249 -22.68 -1.31 -0.46
C HIS A 249 -21.70 -0.13 -0.41
N ASN A 250 -20.43 -0.36 -0.06
CA ASN A 250 -19.41 0.70 -0.12
C ASN A 250 -19.31 1.32 -1.52
N LEU A 251 -19.43 0.49 -2.55
CA LEU A 251 -19.42 0.88 -3.96
C LEU A 251 -20.74 1.52 -4.44
N GLY A 252 -21.74 1.65 -3.56
CA GLY A 252 -23.00 2.34 -3.83
C GLY A 252 -24.14 1.43 -4.31
N LEU A 253 -23.94 0.11 -4.30
CA LEU A 253 -25.02 -0.83 -4.56
C LEU A 253 -25.99 -0.86 -3.38
N ILE A 254 -27.28 -1.00 -3.69
CA ILE A 254 -28.36 -1.22 -2.71
C ILE A 254 -28.98 -2.59 -2.96
N HIS A 255 -29.77 -3.08 -2.00
CA HIS A 255 -30.44 -4.37 -2.15
C HIS A 255 -31.38 -4.38 -3.36
N ALA A 256 -31.48 -5.52 -4.05
CA ALA A 256 -32.35 -5.66 -5.23
C ALA A 256 -33.83 -5.45 -4.89
N VAL A 257 -34.27 -5.82 -3.68
CA VAL A 257 -35.65 -5.52 -3.20
C VAL A 257 -35.95 -4.02 -3.12
N ASP A 258 -34.92 -3.19 -2.99
CA ASP A 258 -35.01 -1.74 -2.85
C ASP A 258 -34.65 -0.99 -4.16
N ASP A 259 -34.28 -1.71 -5.23
CA ASP A 259 -33.89 -1.15 -6.53
C ASP A 259 -34.78 -1.69 -7.66
N ASP A 260 -35.66 -0.85 -8.19
CA ASP A 260 -36.63 -1.22 -9.23
C ASP A 260 -35.99 -1.61 -10.56
N LYS A 261 -34.69 -1.37 -10.75
CA LYS A 261 -33.92 -1.74 -11.94
C LYS A 261 -33.18 -3.07 -11.80
N VAL A 262 -33.19 -3.68 -10.61
CA VAL A 262 -32.53 -4.96 -10.35
C VAL A 262 -33.59 -6.02 -10.06
N PRO A 263 -33.73 -7.04 -10.92
CA PRO A 263 -34.68 -8.13 -10.64
C PRO A 263 -34.27 -8.88 -9.38
N ASN A 264 -35.19 -9.03 -8.42
CA ASN A 264 -34.91 -9.73 -7.15
C ASN A 264 -35.05 -11.26 -7.26
N ASP A 265 -35.61 -11.77 -8.36
CA ASP A 265 -35.88 -13.18 -8.61
C ASP A 265 -34.76 -13.92 -9.36
N VAL A 266 -33.67 -13.21 -9.70
CA VAL A 266 -32.47 -13.78 -10.32
C VAL A 266 -31.29 -13.70 -9.34
N PRO A 267 -30.38 -14.70 -9.34
CA PRO A 267 -29.17 -14.63 -8.54
C PRO A 267 -28.40 -13.34 -8.81
N ASN A 268 -28.28 -12.50 -7.79
CA ASN A 268 -27.61 -11.22 -7.84
C ASN A 268 -26.85 -11.01 -6.53
N LEU A 269 -25.69 -10.34 -6.59
CA LEU A 269 -24.89 -10.02 -5.40
C LEU A 269 -25.75 -9.34 -4.33
N MET A 270 -26.67 -8.46 -4.74
CA MET A 270 -27.55 -7.69 -3.86
C MET A 270 -28.97 -8.27 -3.71
N GLY A 271 -29.26 -9.42 -4.33
CA GLY A 271 -30.60 -10.05 -4.34
C GLY A 271 -30.67 -11.36 -3.54
N ASP A 272 -31.65 -12.20 -3.82
CA ASP A 272 -31.77 -13.52 -3.19
C ASP A 272 -31.05 -14.63 -3.99
N GLY A 273 -30.88 -15.81 -3.40
CA GLY A 273 -30.36 -17.02 -4.06
C GLY A 273 -29.12 -17.62 -3.40
N PRO A 274 -28.63 -18.77 -3.92
CA PRO A 274 -27.45 -19.45 -3.38
C PRO A 274 -26.18 -18.60 -3.51
N PHE A 275 -25.32 -18.60 -2.48
CA PHE A 275 -24.08 -17.79 -2.47
C PHE A 275 -23.18 -18.02 -3.69
N PRO A 276 -22.92 -19.26 -4.16
CA PRO A 276 -22.06 -19.47 -5.33
C PRO A 276 -22.58 -18.82 -6.61
N GLU A 277 -23.91 -18.76 -6.79
CA GLU A 277 -24.52 -18.14 -7.96
C GLU A 277 -24.45 -16.61 -7.89
N ARG A 278 -24.68 -16.04 -6.70
CA ARG A 278 -24.59 -14.61 -6.43
C ARG A 278 -23.16 -14.06 -6.54
N MET A 279 -22.17 -14.88 -6.22
CA MET A 279 -20.74 -14.59 -6.39
C MET A 279 -20.19 -15.00 -7.78
N GLY A 280 -21.06 -15.48 -8.66
CA GLY A 280 -20.70 -15.85 -10.03
C GLY A 280 -20.61 -14.65 -10.96
N LEU A 281 -20.25 -14.91 -12.23
CA LEU A 281 -20.14 -13.88 -13.29
C LEU A 281 -21.48 -13.19 -13.63
N ARG A 282 -22.61 -13.72 -13.14
CA ARG A 282 -23.94 -13.11 -13.32
C ARG A 282 -24.41 -12.32 -12.09
N GLY A 283 -23.57 -12.21 -11.07
CA GLY A 283 -23.90 -11.53 -9.81
C GLY A 283 -24.11 -10.02 -9.96
N LEU A 284 -23.66 -9.40 -11.05
CA LEU A 284 -23.88 -7.99 -11.36
C LEU A 284 -24.48 -7.83 -12.76
N ILE A 285 -25.45 -6.92 -12.88
CA ILE A 285 -26.01 -6.50 -14.18
C ILE A 285 -25.35 -5.19 -14.65
N ASP A 286 -25.47 -4.86 -15.94
CA ASP A 286 -24.84 -3.65 -16.54
C ASP A 286 -25.15 -2.35 -15.79
N TYR A 287 -26.38 -2.21 -15.27
CA TYR A 287 -26.75 -1.06 -14.45
C TYR A 287 -25.91 -0.96 -13.16
N GLN A 288 -25.73 -2.06 -12.44
CA GLN A 288 -24.90 -2.11 -11.23
C GLN A 288 -23.41 -1.97 -11.56
N ILE A 289 -22.95 -2.54 -12.68
CA ILE A 289 -21.57 -2.38 -13.17
C ILE A 289 -21.24 -0.90 -13.37
N ASN A 290 -22.15 -0.10 -13.94
CA ASN A 290 -21.93 1.33 -14.10
C ASN A 290 -21.85 2.06 -12.76
N ILE A 291 -22.72 1.73 -11.79
CA ILE A 291 -22.66 2.31 -10.44
C ILE A 291 -21.29 2.04 -9.81
N VAL A 292 -20.83 0.80 -9.85
CA VAL A 292 -19.55 0.41 -9.26
C VAL A 292 -18.39 1.13 -9.97
N ARG A 293 -18.34 1.12 -11.31
CA ARG A 293 -17.24 1.73 -12.07
C ARG A 293 -17.15 3.24 -11.90
N ASP A 294 -18.25 3.92 -11.64
CA ASP A 294 -18.29 5.37 -11.40
C ASP A 294 -17.92 5.76 -9.94
N ASN A 295 -17.72 4.77 -9.06
CA ASN A 295 -17.41 5.01 -7.66
C ASN A 295 -15.94 5.45 -7.47
N PRO A 296 -15.64 6.49 -6.66
CA PRO A 296 -14.28 6.99 -6.43
C PRO A 296 -13.32 6.00 -5.76
N LEU A 297 -13.84 4.92 -5.14
CA LEU A 297 -13.03 3.85 -4.58
C LEU A 297 -12.46 2.91 -5.66
N VAL A 298 -13.07 2.90 -6.86
CA VAL A 298 -12.56 2.17 -8.02
C VAL A 298 -11.53 3.04 -8.73
N GLN A 299 -10.30 2.55 -8.80
CA GLN A 299 -9.14 3.30 -9.28
C GLN A 299 -8.46 2.58 -10.42
N PRO A 300 -7.92 3.30 -11.41
CA PRO A 300 -7.17 2.66 -12.49
C PRO A 300 -5.89 2.03 -11.95
N ARG A 301 -5.48 0.90 -12.54
CA ARG A 301 -4.22 0.21 -12.19
C ARG A 301 -2.96 1.06 -12.41
N ILE A 302 -3.03 2.04 -13.32
CA ILE A 302 -1.97 3.03 -13.54
C ILE A 302 -2.60 4.43 -13.47
N GLU A 303 -2.23 5.18 -12.44
CA GLU A 303 -2.81 6.48 -12.14
C GLU A 303 -1.76 7.58 -12.08
N PHE A 304 -2.11 8.75 -12.62
CA PHE A 304 -1.29 9.95 -12.57
C PHE A 304 -2.02 10.97 -11.71
N PHE A 305 -1.48 11.26 -10.53
CA PHE A 305 -2.07 12.22 -9.62
C PHE A 305 -1.78 13.63 -10.13
N GLU A 306 -2.81 14.47 -10.12
CA GLU A 306 -2.77 15.81 -10.69
C GLU A 306 -3.28 16.84 -9.68
N SER A 307 -2.83 18.09 -9.80
CA SER A 307 -3.34 19.24 -9.05
C SER A 307 -3.41 19.01 -7.52
N ASP A 308 -4.56 19.28 -6.89
CA ASP A 308 -4.72 19.21 -5.44
C ASP A 308 -4.59 17.79 -4.90
N ARG A 309 -4.99 16.76 -5.65
CA ARG A 309 -4.84 15.37 -5.22
C ARG A 309 -3.37 14.98 -5.08
N ALA A 310 -2.53 15.38 -6.03
CA ALA A 310 -1.07 15.19 -5.93
C ALA A 310 -0.47 15.98 -4.77
N LYS A 311 -0.94 17.20 -4.52
CA LYS A 311 -0.49 18.02 -3.38
C LYS A 311 -0.86 17.41 -2.03
N GLN A 312 -2.02 16.79 -1.90
CA GLN A 312 -2.38 16.10 -0.66
C GLN A 312 -1.56 14.81 -0.50
N ALA A 313 -1.44 14.02 -1.57
CA ALA A 313 -0.74 12.73 -1.52
C ALA A 313 0.76 12.85 -1.22
N ILE A 314 1.45 13.89 -1.73
CA ILE A 314 2.90 14.05 -1.49
C ILE A 314 3.24 14.35 -0.03
N ILE A 315 2.28 14.88 0.75
CA ILE A 315 2.46 15.17 2.18
C ILE A 315 1.73 14.18 3.10
N ASP A 316 1.17 13.10 2.55
CA ASP A 316 0.44 12.10 3.32
C ASP A 316 1.38 11.33 4.27
N GLU A 317 1.05 11.37 5.56
CA GLU A 317 1.76 10.67 6.63
C GLU A 317 0.93 9.54 7.25
N SER A 318 -0.22 9.19 6.66
CA SER A 318 -1.10 8.13 7.17
C SER A 318 -0.48 6.73 7.14
N TYR A 319 0.53 6.52 6.29
CA TYR A 319 1.28 5.26 6.27
C TYR A 319 2.48 5.28 7.21
N GLU A 320 3.19 6.40 7.25
CA GLU A 320 4.42 6.58 8.02
C GLU A 320 4.71 8.07 8.24
N THR A 321 5.25 8.38 9.42
CA THR A 321 5.72 9.71 9.78
C THR A 321 7.02 10.06 9.03
N TYR A 322 7.04 11.23 8.40
CA TYR A 322 8.19 11.74 7.66
C TYR A 322 8.47 13.21 7.98
N PHE A 323 7.53 14.11 7.70
CA PHE A 323 7.71 15.55 7.90
C PHE A 323 7.92 15.88 9.38
N GLU A 324 7.26 15.15 10.29
CA GLU A 324 7.44 15.37 11.74
C GLU A 324 8.85 15.03 12.23
N ARG A 325 9.62 14.22 11.47
CA ARG A 325 10.99 13.85 11.79
C ARG A 325 12.03 14.84 11.25
N LEU A 326 11.67 15.61 10.22
CA LEU A 326 12.62 16.49 9.55
C LEU A 326 13.10 17.61 10.47
N HIS A 327 14.40 17.84 10.45
CA HIS A 327 15.05 18.97 11.12
C HIS A 327 15.40 20.09 10.12
N GLN A 328 15.67 21.29 10.63
CA GLN A 328 15.85 22.51 9.84
C GLN A 328 16.83 22.33 8.66
N ARG A 329 18.00 21.76 8.95
CA ARG A 329 19.09 21.59 7.98
C ARG A 329 18.75 20.56 6.91
N GLU A 330 18.05 19.51 7.28
CA GLU A 330 17.52 18.52 6.36
C GLU A 330 16.47 19.15 5.44
N ILE A 331 15.49 19.88 5.97
CA ILE A 331 14.47 20.57 5.15
C ILE A 331 15.14 21.52 4.15
N ALA A 332 16.14 22.29 4.60
CA ALA A 332 16.87 23.20 3.72
C ALA A 332 17.60 22.45 2.59
N THR A 333 18.13 21.26 2.90
CA THR A 333 18.82 20.39 1.94
C THR A 333 17.85 19.75 0.94
N LEU A 334 16.71 19.23 1.40
CA LEU A 334 15.68 18.59 0.58
C LEU A 334 14.99 19.58 -0.36
N THR A 335 14.76 20.81 0.12
CA THR A 335 14.06 21.85 -0.64
C THR A 335 14.99 22.77 -1.43
N GLY A 336 16.29 22.73 -1.13
CA GLY A 336 17.32 23.57 -1.76
C GLY A 336 17.30 25.04 -1.31
N GLU A 337 16.55 25.36 -0.25
CA GLU A 337 16.25 26.72 0.20
C GLU A 337 16.38 26.81 1.72
N GLN A 338 16.97 27.88 2.25
CA GLN A 338 17.10 28.05 3.71
C GLN A 338 15.72 28.09 4.39
N VAL A 339 15.68 27.66 5.65
CA VAL A 339 14.52 27.69 6.53
C VAL A 339 14.92 28.54 7.72
N GLU A 340 14.18 29.61 8.02
CA GLU A 340 14.52 30.60 9.06
C GLU A 340 13.53 30.56 10.24
N GLU A 341 12.55 29.68 10.18
CA GLU A 341 11.45 29.57 11.11
C GLU A 341 11.94 29.08 12.48
N ALA A 342 11.48 29.74 13.53
CA ALA A 342 12.00 29.54 14.88
C ALA A 342 11.46 28.29 15.59
N SER A 343 10.27 27.80 15.21
CA SER A 343 9.64 26.62 15.84
C SER A 343 9.66 25.42 14.90
N ARG A 344 9.73 24.22 15.49
CA ARG A 344 9.75 22.96 14.74
C ARG A 344 8.48 22.78 13.92
N GLU A 345 7.32 23.09 14.48
CA GLU A 345 6.03 22.96 13.79
C GLU A 345 5.99 23.86 12.54
N LEU A 346 6.42 25.13 12.67
CA LEU A 346 6.46 26.06 11.55
C LEU A 346 7.43 25.63 10.46
N MET A 347 8.61 25.09 10.83
CA MET A 347 9.57 24.54 9.87
C MET A 347 8.97 23.36 9.09
N GLN A 348 8.25 22.48 9.76
CA GLN A 348 7.62 21.32 9.14
C GLN A 348 6.46 21.72 8.22
N ASP A 349 5.68 22.73 8.59
CA ASP A 349 4.63 23.29 7.73
C ASP A 349 5.21 23.99 6.49
N VAL A 350 6.39 24.61 6.62
CA VAL A 350 7.14 25.13 5.46
C VAL A 350 7.61 23.98 4.57
N ALA A 351 8.13 22.90 5.14
CA ALA A 351 8.52 21.71 4.37
C ALA A 351 7.33 21.16 3.58
N ARG A 352 6.19 20.92 4.24
CA ARG A 352 4.95 20.43 3.60
C ARG A 352 4.53 21.35 2.45
N ARG A 353 4.44 22.67 2.68
CA ARG A 353 4.10 23.64 1.62
C ARG A 353 5.06 23.61 0.44
N ARG A 354 6.38 23.55 0.70
CA ARG A 354 7.39 23.48 -0.38
C ARG A 354 7.27 22.20 -1.20
N PHE A 355 6.96 21.06 -0.59
CA PHE A 355 6.66 19.81 -1.30
C PHE A 355 5.38 19.93 -2.12
N GLN A 356 4.31 20.53 -1.58
CA GLN A 356 3.07 20.77 -2.33
C GLN A 356 3.29 21.72 -3.53
N ASP A 357 4.01 22.81 -3.34
CA ASP A 357 4.32 23.79 -4.40
C ASP A 357 5.26 23.24 -5.47
N SER A 358 5.95 22.13 -5.16
CA SER A 358 6.81 21.42 -6.11
C SER A 358 6.01 20.63 -7.15
N VAL A 359 4.75 20.26 -6.86
CA VAL A 359 3.93 19.39 -7.70
C VAL A 359 3.71 20.00 -9.09
N ARG A 360 3.81 19.17 -10.13
CA ARG A 360 3.60 19.53 -11.54
C ARG A 360 2.67 18.52 -12.21
N SER A 361 2.04 18.94 -13.29
CA SER A 361 1.17 18.08 -14.10
C SER A 361 1.92 17.32 -15.17
N PHE A 362 1.56 16.05 -15.39
CA PHE A 362 2.12 15.27 -16.49
C PHE A 362 1.47 15.68 -17.83
N THR A 363 2.28 15.78 -18.88
CA THR A 363 1.77 15.85 -20.25
C THR A 363 1.37 14.46 -20.75
N GLU A 364 0.51 14.37 -21.76
CA GLU A 364 0.09 13.07 -22.30
C GLU A 364 1.27 12.25 -22.85
N ARG A 365 2.27 12.90 -23.45
CA ARG A 365 3.51 12.22 -23.89
C ARG A 365 4.27 11.59 -22.73
N GLU A 366 4.34 12.28 -21.59
CA GLU A 366 5.00 11.76 -20.39
C GLU A 366 4.22 10.59 -19.80
N LYS A 367 2.89 10.70 -19.70
CA LYS A 367 2.03 9.61 -19.23
C LYS A 367 2.16 8.37 -20.12
N GLU A 368 2.20 8.55 -21.43
CA GLU A 368 2.40 7.46 -22.39
C GLU A 368 3.76 6.76 -22.19
N ALA A 369 4.84 7.53 -21.98
CA ALA A 369 6.16 6.96 -21.72
C ALA A 369 6.21 6.18 -20.39
N ILE A 370 5.57 6.69 -19.35
CA ILE A 370 5.48 6.00 -18.05
C ILE A 370 4.63 4.74 -18.16
N ARG A 371 3.46 4.78 -18.82
CA ARG A 371 2.64 3.59 -19.08
C ARG A 371 3.42 2.54 -19.85
N TRP A 372 4.15 2.94 -20.90
CA TRP A 372 5.01 2.04 -21.67
C TRP A 372 6.04 1.34 -20.79
N MET A 373 6.69 2.08 -19.87
CA MET A 373 7.64 1.51 -18.92
C MET A 373 6.99 0.50 -17.97
N VAL A 374 5.86 0.87 -17.35
CA VAL A 374 5.12 -0.01 -16.43
C VAL A 374 4.69 -1.29 -17.14
N THR A 375 4.12 -1.19 -18.35
CA THR A 375 3.73 -2.35 -19.15
C THR A 375 4.92 -3.24 -19.46
N GLY A 376 6.07 -2.67 -19.79
CA GLY A 376 7.29 -3.43 -20.02
C GLY A 376 7.78 -4.15 -18.76
N VAL A 377 7.80 -3.48 -17.60
CA VAL A 377 8.14 -4.12 -16.31
C VAL A 377 7.17 -5.28 -16.00
N LYS A 378 5.86 -5.04 -16.10
CA LYS A 378 4.82 -6.05 -15.87
C LYS A 378 5.00 -7.28 -16.75
N LYS A 379 5.24 -7.09 -18.06
CA LYS A 379 5.47 -8.17 -19.02
C LYS A 379 6.58 -9.13 -18.60
N HIS A 380 7.63 -8.63 -17.94
CA HIS A 380 8.76 -9.44 -17.48
C HIS A 380 8.57 -9.99 -16.07
N TYR A 381 7.94 -9.25 -15.15
CA TYR A 381 7.88 -9.62 -13.73
C TYR A 381 6.55 -10.20 -13.27
N ALA A 382 5.41 -9.83 -13.88
CA ALA A 382 4.09 -10.28 -13.44
C ALA A 382 3.94 -11.81 -13.41
N LYS A 383 4.60 -12.53 -14.33
CA LYS A 383 4.56 -14.00 -14.34
C LYS A 383 5.28 -14.63 -13.14
N LYS A 384 6.34 -13.99 -12.68
CA LYS A 384 7.18 -14.47 -11.58
C LYS A 384 6.70 -13.95 -10.22
N PHE A 385 6.25 -12.71 -10.21
CA PHE A 385 5.78 -11.93 -9.08
C PHE A 385 4.46 -11.24 -9.46
N PRO A 386 3.31 -11.94 -9.42
CA PRO A 386 1.99 -11.38 -9.73
C PRO A 386 1.64 -10.07 -9.03
N ILE A 387 2.23 -9.80 -7.85
CA ILE A 387 2.03 -8.51 -7.16
C ILE A 387 2.39 -7.29 -8.02
N PHE A 388 3.29 -7.40 -9.01
CA PHE A 388 3.60 -6.29 -9.91
C PHE A 388 2.49 -5.98 -10.91
N GLU A 389 1.65 -6.97 -11.22
CA GLU A 389 0.42 -6.78 -11.99
C GLU A 389 -0.68 -6.18 -11.11
N GLN A 390 -0.81 -6.76 -9.91
CA GLN A 390 -1.90 -6.50 -8.96
C GLN A 390 -1.72 -5.26 -8.10
N GLN A 391 -0.50 -4.75 -7.90
CA GLN A 391 -0.31 -3.53 -7.13
C GLN A 391 -0.54 -2.32 -8.05
N PRO A 392 -1.43 -1.38 -7.69
CA PRO A 392 -1.60 -0.15 -8.45
C PRO A 392 -0.31 0.69 -8.50
N TRP A 393 -0.09 1.31 -9.66
CA TRP A 393 1.02 2.22 -9.91
C TRP A 393 0.49 3.65 -9.89
N LYS A 394 0.89 4.43 -8.88
CA LYS A 394 0.44 5.83 -8.72
C LYS A 394 1.64 6.76 -8.84
N PHE A 395 1.54 7.77 -9.68
CA PHE A 395 2.66 8.66 -9.98
C PHE A 395 2.35 10.12 -9.63
N ILE A 396 3.33 10.80 -9.03
CA ILE A 396 3.34 12.24 -8.82
C ILE A 396 4.56 12.82 -9.54
N LYS A 397 4.38 13.94 -10.26
CA LYS A 397 5.49 14.70 -10.82
C LYS A 397 5.82 15.90 -9.94
N VAL A 398 7.10 16.15 -9.75
CA VAL A 398 7.60 17.35 -9.05
C VAL A 398 8.59 18.13 -9.90
N ARG A 399 8.78 19.41 -9.56
CA ARG A 399 9.80 20.27 -10.18
C ARG A 399 11.21 19.69 -10.01
N GLU A 400 12.13 20.13 -10.85
CA GLU A 400 13.55 19.85 -10.65
C GLU A 400 14.07 20.48 -9.34
N GLY A 401 15.03 19.79 -8.73
CA GLY A 401 15.76 20.23 -7.54
C GLY A 401 15.18 19.71 -6.22
N LEU A 402 13.87 19.42 -6.14
CA LEU A 402 13.29 18.81 -4.94
C LEU A 402 13.97 17.46 -4.69
N CYS A 403 14.40 17.23 -3.44
CA CYS A 403 15.15 16.05 -3.02
C CYS A 403 16.34 15.76 -3.96
N GLY A 404 16.98 16.79 -4.51
CA GLY A 404 18.12 16.61 -5.42
C GLY A 404 17.79 15.92 -6.75
N ASN A 405 16.52 15.85 -7.13
CA ASN A 405 15.98 15.05 -8.24
C ASN A 405 15.98 13.53 -8.01
N PHE A 406 16.22 13.05 -6.79
CA PHE A 406 16.04 11.64 -6.48
C PHE A 406 14.56 11.26 -6.63
N SER A 407 14.34 10.12 -7.27
CA SER A 407 13.03 9.48 -7.20
C SER A 407 12.89 8.87 -5.82
N HIS A 408 11.66 8.84 -5.33
CA HIS A 408 11.32 8.31 -4.02
C HIS A 408 9.83 8.04 -3.99
N THR A 409 9.34 7.51 -2.87
CA THR A 409 7.94 7.20 -2.66
C THR A 409 7.34 7.97 -1.48
N ARG A 410 6.03 8.19 -1.52
CA ARG A 410 5.22 8.63 -0.37
C ARG A 410 3.86 7.94 -0.41
N GLY A 411 3.48 7.28 0.68
CA GLY A 411 2.29 6.42 0.69
C GLY A 411 2.39 5.38 -0.44
N PRO A 412 1.34 5.21 -1.26
CA PRO A 412 1.39 4.30 -2.41
C PRO A 412 1.86 4.99 -3.71
N CYS A 413 2.42 6.20 -3.64
CA CYS A 413 2.81 6.96 -4.83
C CYS A 413 4.33 6.94 -5.05
N ILE A 414 4.72 6.76 -6.31
CA ILE A 414 6.08 6.98 -6.82
C ILE A 414 6.20 8.44 -7.29
N ILE A 415 7.24 9.11 -6.83
CA ILE A 415 7.49 10.53 -7.11
C ILE A 415 8.66 10.65 -8.07
N PHE A 416 8.41 11.28 -9.21
CA PHE A 416 9.44 11.59 -10.20
C PHE A 416 9.66 13.09 -10.31
N SER A 417 10.92 13.51 -10.30
CA SER A 417 11.29 14.84 -10.76
C SER A 417 11.08 14.98 -12.26
N GLN A 418 10.87 16.20 -12.77
CA GLN A 418 10.83 16.45 -14.22
C GLN A 418 12.07 15.88 -14.94
N LYS A 419 13.25 16.01 -14.34
CA LYS A 419 14.49 15.43 -14.87
C LYS A 419 14.42 13.91 -15.02
N THR A 420 13.83 13.20 -14.06
CA THR A 420 13.59 11.76 -14.16
C THR A 420 12.59 11.45 -15.28
N VAL A 421 11.49 12.20 -15.35
CA VAL A 421 10.47 12.04 -16.40
C VAL A 421 11.07 12.22 -17.80
N ASP A 422 11.94 13.21 -18.00
CA ASP A 422 12.62 13.43 -19.27
C ASP A 422 13.51 12.22 -19.65
N ARG A 423 14.18 11.60 -18.68
CA ARG A 423 14.93 10.35 -18.90
C ARG A 423 14.03 9.19 -19.30
N ILE A 424 12.86 9.06 -18.69
CA ILE A 424 11.87 8.03 -19.03
C ILE A 424 11.37 8.22 -20.47
N VAL A 425 11.03 9.46 -20.84
CA VAL A 425 10.60 9.79 -22.21
C VAL A 425 11.71 9.45 -23.22
N ASN A 426 12.96 9.76 -22.91
CA ASN A 426 14.10 9.45 -23.78
C ASN A 426 14.36 7.94 -23.87
N ALA A 427 14.24 7.20 -22.76
CA ALA A 427 14.48 5.75 -22.73
C ALA A 427 13.55 4.98 -23.68
N ARG A 428 12.30 5.44 -23.83
CA ARG A 428 11.32 4.88 -24.78
C ARG A 428 11.76 4.98 -26.24
N HIS A 429 12.66 5.92 -26.56
CA HIS A 429 13.15 6.16 -27.92
C HIS A 429 14.52 5.53 -28.20
N LEU A 430 15.06 4.71 -27.28
CA LEU A 430 16.26 3.92 -27.54
C LEU A 430 16.03 2.86 -28.61
N GLU A 431 17.11 2.29 -29.15
CA GLU A 431 17.09 1.46 -30.36
C GLU A 431 16.23 0.20 -30.20
N SER A 432 16.04 -0.27 -28.97
CA SER A 432 15.19 -1.42 -28.65
C SER A 432 14.43 -1.23 -27.34
N GLU A 433 13.27 -1.88 -27.24
CA GLU A 433 12.48 -1.98 -25.99
C GLU A 433 13.36 -2.43 -24.82
N ARG A 434 14.18 -3.45 -25.06
CA ARG A 434 15.12 -3.99 -24.07
C ARG A 434 16.10 -2.94 -23.56
N GLN A 435 16.70 -2.13 -24.42
CA GLN A 435 17.62 -1.06 -24.00
C GLN A 435 16.90 -0.01 -23.16
N GLY A 436 15.71 0.43 -23.59
CA GLY A 436 14.91 1.39 -22.82
C GLY A 436 14.50 0.86 -21.44
N LEU A 437 14.13 -0.42 -21.38
CA LEU A 437 13.81 -1.11 -20.13
C LEU A 437 15.04 -1.30 -19.23
N LEU A 438 16.22 -1.58 -19.78
CA LEU A 438 17.45 -1.67 -18.98
C LEU A 438 17.86 -0.31 -18.40
N GLU A 439 17.63 0.78 -19.13
CA GLU A 439 18.00 2.14 -18.67
C GLU A 439 17.14 2.61 -17.49
N MET A 440 15.83 2.36 -17.51
CA MET A 440 14.90 2.92 -16.52
C MET A 440 14.02 1.90 -15.78
N GLY A 441 13.85 0.70 -16.29
CA GLY A 441 13.03 -0.34 -15.64
C GLY A 441 13.52 -0.74 -14.24
N PRO A 442 14.84 -0.86 -13.97
CA PRO A 442 15.34 -1.08 -12.62
C PRO A 442 14.89 0.00 -11.62
N LEU A 443 14.79 1.27 -12.05
CA LEU A 443 14.26 2.35 -11.19
C LEU A 443 12.79 2.10 -10.85
N PHE A 444 11.96 1.72 -11.82
CA PHE A 444 10.55 1.43 -11.57
C PHE A 444 10.36 0.27 -10.59
N VAL A 445 11.16 -0.79 -10.73
CA VAL A 445 11.14 -1.92 -9.79
C VAL A 445 11.60 -1.49 -8.40
N HIS A 446 12.64 -0.67 -8.31
CA HIS A 446 13.16 -0.11 -7.07
C HIS A 446 12.09 0.73 -6.34
N GLU A 447 11.47 1.70 -7.00
CA GLU A 447 10.44 2.52 -6.36
C GLU A 447 9.17 1.71 -6.02
N GLN A 448 8.76 0.76 -6.87
CA GLN A 448 7.59 -0.05 -6.58
C GLN A 448 7.80 -0.95 -5.37
N ILE A 449 9.00 -1.45 -5.12
CA ILE A 449 9.26 -2.24 -3.93
C ILE A 449 9.17 -1.40 -2.65
N HIS A 450 9.50 -0.11 -2.70
CA HIS A 450 9.32 0.80 -1.57
C HIS A 450 7.84 1.03 -1.26
N VAL A 451 7.00 1.11 -2.29
CA VAL A 451 5.54 1.07 -2.11
C VAL A 451 5.11 -0.22 -1.41
N LEU A 452 5.57 -1.38 -1.87
CA LEU A 452 5.22 -2.67 -1.25
C LEU A 452 5.73 -2.79 0.20
N GLN A 453 6.93 -2.29 0.50
CA GLN A 453 7.48 -2.29 1.86
C GLN A 453 6.60 -1.52 2.85
N ARG A 454 5.98 -0.43 2.38
CA ARG A 454 5.05 0.38 3.18
C ARG A 454 3.67 -0.25 3.34
N LEU A 455 3.22 -1.00 2.34
CA LEU A 455 1.92 -1.67 2.32
C LEU A 455 1.94 -3.03 3.03
N TYR A 456 3.11 -3.68 3.10
CA TYR A 456 3.31 -5.01 3.69
C TYR A 456 4.47 -5.03 4.72
N PRO A 457 4.52 -4.11 5.70
CA PRO A 457 5.66 -3.95 6.59
C PRO A 457 6.05 -5.23 7.35
N GLN A 458 5.09 -6.08 7.75
CA GLN A 458 5.42 -7.28 8.52
C GLN A 458 6.07 -8.35 7.65
N LYS A 459 5.61 -8.52 6.39
CA LYS A 459 6.30 -9.39 5.42
C LYS A 459 7.78 -9.01 5.27
N PHE A 460 8.06 -7.72 5.08
CA PHE A 460 9.43 -7.24 4.90
C PHE A 460 10.25 -7.27 6.19
N ALA A 461 9.66 -7.02 7.35
CA ALA A 461 10.34 -7.24 8.63
C ALA A 461 10.81 -8.70 8.78
N GLY A 462 10.00 -9.67 8.31
CA GLY A 462 10.40 -11.08 8.20
C GLY A 462 11.62 -11.29 7.30
N LEU A 463 11.65 -10.68 6.12
CA LEU A 463 12.83 -10.72 5.24
C LEU A 463 14.09 -10.21 5.97
N TYR A 464 13.98 -9.08 6.64
CA TYR A 464 15.12 -8.40 7.26
C TYR A 464 15.70 -9.18 8.43
N ARG A 465 14.83 -9.74 9.27
CA ARG A 465 15.22 -10.60 10.39
C ARG A 465 15.73 -11.95 9.92
N ASP A 466 14.97 -12.64 9.07
CA ASP A 466 15.16 -14.07 8.82
C ASP A 466 16.14 -14.34 7.68
N ILE A 467 16.22 -13.45 6.68
CA ILE A 467 17.12 -13.59 5.54
C ILE A 467 18.33 -12.66 5.69
N PHE A 468 18.11 -11.36 5.94
CA PHE A 468 19.23 -10.41 6.05
C PHE A 468 19.99 -10.52 7.38
N ARG A 469 19.39 -11.19 8.38
CA ARG A 469 19.94 -11.39 9.73
C ARG A 469 20.21 -10.07 10.44
N LEU A 470 19.28 -9.13 10.30
CA LEU A 470 19.28 -7.87 11.02
C LEU A 470 18.47 -8.01 12.32
N HIS A 471 18.77 -7.13 13.27
CA HIS A 471 18.08 -7.08 14.55
C HIS A 471 17.24 -5.82 14.63
N GLU A 472 15.99 -5.95 15.03
CA GLU A 472 15.14 -4.80 15.28
C GLU A 472 15.44 -4.21 16.66
N ALA A 473 15.52 -2.88 16.71
CA ALA A 473 15.57 -2.09 17.93
C ALA A 473 14.30 -1.25 18.06
N SER A 474 14.09 -0.66 19.22
CA SER A 474 13.05 0.36 19.42
C SER A 474 13.67 1.61 20.02
N ASP A 475 13.12 2.77 19.68
CA ASP A 475 13.34 4.04 20.38
C ASP A 475 14.79 4.53 20.48
N LEU A 476 15.61 4.25 19.46
CA LEU A 476 16.96 4.80 19.36
C LEU A 476 16.89 6.31 19.16
N THR A 477 17.26 7.08 20.19
CA THR A 477 17.23 8.54 20.17
C THR A 477 18.55 9.14 20.64
N ASN A 478 19.01 10.17 19.94
CA ASN A 478 20.17 10.97 20.32
C ASN A 478 20.07 12.36 19.69
N ALA A 479 20.47 13.40 20.43
CA ALA A 479 20.35 14.78 19.98
C ALA A 479 21.22 15.07 18.74
N TRP A 480 22.45 14.53 18.70
CA TRP A 480 23.33 14.69 17.55
C TRP A 480 22.76 14.00 16.31
N VAL A 481 22.19 12.80 16.46
CA VAL A 481 21.54 12.09 15.34
C VAL A 481 20.36 12.90 14.81
N SER A 482 19.52 13.42 15.71
CA SER A 482 18.34 14.23 15.36
C SER A 482 18.67 15.53 14.60
N GLU A 483 19.92 16.00 14.66
CA GLU A 483 20.37 17.22 13.97
C GLU A 483 21.17 16.95 12.68
N ASN A 484 21.59 15.71 12.45
CA ASN A 484 22.54 15.38 11.38
C ASN A 484 22.09 14.25 10.45
N GLU A 485 21.15 13.39 10.86
CA GLU A 485 20.57 12.35 10.02
C GLU A 485 19.87 12.93 8.79
N ILE A 486 19.91 12.21 7.68
CA ILE A 486 18.97 12.45 6.57
C ILE A 486 17.94 11.33 6.60
N THR A 487 16.70 11.71 6.89
CA THR A 487 15.51 10.87 6.81
C THR A 487 15.30 10.46 5.34
N ASN A 488 15.49 9.18 5.07
CA ASN A 488 15.17 8.61 3.77
C ASN A 488 13.63 8.55 3.60
N PRO A 489 13.03 9.21 2.58
CA PRO A 489 11.58 9.13 2.34
C PRO A 489 11.06 7.72 2.05
N ASP A 490 11.91 6.81 1.56
CA ASP A 490 11.58 5.41 1.25
C ASP A 490 11.79 4.43 2.43
N ALA A 491 12.33 4.96 3.53
CA ALA A 491 12.73 4.19 4.69
C ALA A 491 12.67 5.06 5.95
N SER A 492 11.48 5.60 6.25
CA SER A 492 11.36 6.57 7.35
C SER A 492 11.47 5.86 8.72
N GLY A 493 12.51 6.21 9.49
CA GLY A 493 12.72 5.69 10.85
C GLY A 493 13.37 4.31 10.87
N SER A 494 14.68 4.28 10.61
CA SER A 494 15.49 3.05 10.66
C SER A 494 15.56 2.48 12.08
N VAL A 495 15.07 1.25 12.26
CA VAL A 495 15.18 0.49 13.52
C VAL A 495 16.10 -0.72 13.42
N TRP A 496 16.78 -0.89 12.28
CA TRP A 496 17.49 -2.12 11.97
C TRP A 496 18.97 -2.03 12.31
N LEU A 497 19.42 -2.98 13.11
CA LEU A 497 20.78 -3.13 13.59
C LEU A 497 21.51 -4.24 12.86
N VAL A 498 22.77 -3.97 12.55
CA VAL A 498 23.75 -4.93 12.06
C VAL A 498 24.49 -5.51 13.25
N LYS A 499 24.48 -6.84 13.37
CA LYS A 499 25.34 -7.55 14.32
C LYS A 499 26.69 -7.79 13.67
N ALA A 500 27.76 -7.25 14.27
CA ALA A 500 29.13 -7.54 13.87
C ALA A 500 29.69 -8.69 14.71
N THR A 501 30.42 -9.59 14.07
CA THR A 501 31.26 -10.57 14.76
C THR A 501 32.62 -9.92 15.01
N THR A 502 33.02 -9.79 16.26
CA THR A 502 34.39 -9.36 16.61
C THR A 502 35.15 -10.57 17.13
N ASP A 503 36.36 -10.79 16.63
CA ASP A 503 37.20 -11.94 16.98
C ASP A 503 37.64 -11.99 18.47
N ASP A 504 37.50 -10.87 19.20
CA ASP A 504 38.09 -10.68 20.54
C ASP A 504 37.06 -10.46 21.69
N SER A 505 35.77 -10.63 21.44
CA SER A 505 34.71 -10.40 22.46
C SER A 505 33.63 -11.47 22.40
N ASP A 506 33.33 -12.09 23.55
CA ASP A 506 32.19 -12.99 23.72
C ASP A 506 30.85 -12.24 23.62
N GLU A 507 30.86 -10.90 23.74
CA GLU A 507 29.66 -10.08 23.62
C GLU A 507 29.42 -9.59 22.18
N PRO A 508 28.20 -9.77 21.65
CA PRO A 508 27.86 -9.34 20.30
C PRO A 508 27.80 -7.80 20.20
N HIS A 509 28.56 -7.24 19.26
CA HIS A 509 28.51 -5.82 18.95
C HIS A 509 27.42 -5.52 17.92
N TYR A 510 26.65 -4.47 18.17
CA TYR A 510 25.58 -4.03 17.28
C TYR A 510 25.89 -2.63 16.76
N PHE A 511 25.52 -2.40 15.50
CA PHE A 511 25.68 -1.13 14.83
C PHE A 511 24.37 -0.71 14.18
N TRP A 512 24.03 0.57 14.30
CA TRP A 512 22.90 1.20 13.65
C TRP A 512 23.38 1.98 12.41
N PRO A 513 23.15 1.47 11.19
CA PRO A 513 23.55 2.14 9.96
C PRO A 513 22.62 3.32 9.67
N LEU A 514 23.19 4.48 9.31
CA LEU A 514 22.46 5.70 8.98
C LEU A 514 23.18 6.50 7.90
N THR A 515 22.44 7.40 7.24
CA THR A 515 23.01 8.46 6.40
C THR A 515 22.95 9.79 7.13
N VAL A 516 24.06 10.52 7.17
CA VAL A 516 24.16 11.85 7.80
C VAL A 516 24.71 12.90 6.84
N LEU A 517 24.46 14.17 7.14
CA LEU A 517 25.02 15.31 6.42
C LEU A 517 26.48 15.59 6.81
N LYS A 518 27.35 15.77 5.81
CA LYS A 518 28.76 16.18 5.99
C LYS A 518 28.88 17.66 6.34
N GLY A 519 29.81 17.97 7.25
CA GLY A 519 30.15 19.35 7.63
C GLY A 519 28.97 20.12 8.23
N ASN A 520 29.06 21.46 8.27
CA ASN A 520 28.05 22.33 8.88
C ASN A 520 27.47 23.36 7.88
N ARG A 521 27.34 22.96 6.60
CA ARG A 521 26.77 23.86 5.58
C ARG A 521 25.26 24.04 5.83
N PRO A 522 24.73 25.28 5.73
CA PRO A 522 23.30 25.54 5.89
C PRO A 522 22.42 24.81 4.87
N ILE A 523 22.86 24.73 3.62
CA ILE A 523 22.24 23.92 2.56
C ILE A 523 23.30 22.94 2.07
N ALA A 524 23.07 21.65 2.31
CA ALA A 524 23.95 20.60 1.80
C ALA A 524 23.57 20.23 0.36
N THR A 525 24.53 19.67 -0.38
CA THR A 525 24.29 19.15 -1.73
C THR A 525 23.84 17.69 -1.65
N MET A 526 22.59 17.41 -2.00
CA MET A 526 22.00 16.06 -2.02
C MET A 526 22.94 15.04 -2.71
N GLY A 527 23.13 13.88 -2.06
CA GLY A 527 24.01 12.79 -2.53
C GLY A 527 25.51 13.05 -2.37
N LYS A 528 26.00 14.25 -2.68
CA LYS A 528 27.43 14.59 -2.57
C LYS A 528 27.87 14.78 -1.12
N ASP A 529 27.07 15.51 -0.37
CA ASP A 529 27.35 15.87 1.03
C ASP A 529 26.76 14.85 2.01
N PHE A 530 26.42 13.64 1.55
CA PHE A 530 25.96 12.53 2.37
C PHE A 530 27.11 11.63 2.79
N ARG A 531 27.04 11.08 4.01
CA ARG A 531 27.97 10.10 4.56
C ARG A 531 27.19 8.97 5.22
N GLY A 532 27.46 7.73 4.83
CA GLY A 532 26.97 6.56 5.54
C GLY A 532 27.82 6.30 6.78
N ILE A 533 27.21 6.25 7.95
CA ILE A 533 27.86 5.92 9.22
C ILE A 533 27.21 4.70 9.86
N ALA A 534 27.91 4.10 10.81
CA ALA A 534 27.42 3.02 11.65
C ALA A 534 27.65 3.41 13.12
N ILE A 535 26.57 3.71 13.83
CA ILE A 535 26.60 4.09 15.26
C ILE A 535 26.64 2.84 16.11
N ALA A 536 27.57 2.76 17.07
CA ALA A 536 27.64 1.64 17.99
C ALA A 536 26.48 1.67 18.99
N VAL A 537 25.84 0.52 19.19
CA VAL A 537 24.75 0.37 20.16
C VAL A 537 25.03 -0.83 21.06
N LYS A 538 24.61 -0.73 22.33
CA LYS A 538 24.74 -1.79 23.33
C LYS A 538 23.37 -2.21 23.83
N ARG A 539 23.28 -3.44 24.34
CA ARG A 539 22.10 -3.84 25.12
C ARG A 539 22.26 -3.35 26.56
N ASN A 540 21.17 -2.85 27.13
CA ASN A 540 21.10 -2.52 28.55
C ASN A 540 20.59 -3.74 29.37
N GLU A 541 20.47 -3.56 30.68
CA GLU A 541 20.04 -4.62 31.62
C GLU A 541 18.62 -5.14 31.32
N ASP A 542 17.77 -4.31 30.72
CA ASP A 542 16.40 -4.65 30.31
C ASP A 542 16.33 -5.28 28.91
N ASN A 543 17.46 -5.64 28.31
CA ASN A 543 17.62 -6.12 26.94
C ASN A 543 17.23 -5.13 25.83
N ALA A 544 16.96 -3.86 26.16
CA ALA A 544 16.74 -2.79 25.19
C ALA A 544 18.06 -2.29 24.61
N PHE A 545 18.01 -1.65 23.44
CA PHE A 545 19.21 -1.11 22.78
C PHE A 545 19.39 0.37 23.11
N GLU A 546 20.64 0.76 23.38
CA GLU A 546 21.03 2.14 23.66
C GLU A 546 22.24 2.55 22.82
N ILE A 547 22.23 3.79 22.35
CA ILE A 547 23.35 4.37 21.60
C ILE A 547 24.55 4.55 22.54
N GLN A 548 25.70 4.03 22.12
CA GLN A 548 26.96 4.30 22.80
C GLN A 548 27.40 5.73 22.49
N THR A 549 27.77 6.47 23.52
CA THR A 549 28.20 7.87 23.41
C THR A 549 29.65 8.02 23.86
N GLN A 550 30.34 8.95 23.22
CA GLN A 550 31.66 9.41 23.61
C GLN A 550 31.54 10.40 24.79
N GLU A 551 32.67 10.77 25.42
CA GLU A 551 32.68 11.70 26.56
C GLU A 551 32.05 13.07 26.27
N ASN A 552 32.06 13.50 25.00
CA ASN A 552 31.44 14.75 24.55
C ASN A 552 29.92 14.66 24.30
N GLY A 553 29.31 13.47 24.52
CA GLY A 553 27.89 13.21 24.30
C GLY A 553 27.51 12.87 22.85
N GLU A 554 28.45 12.93 21.90
CA GLU A 554 28.23 12.49 20.52
C GLU A 554 28.19 10.96 20.45
N PRO A 555 27.47 10.37 19.48
CA PRO A 555 27.48 8.92 19.27
C PRO A 555 28.90 8.41 18.94
N ASP A 556 29.25 7.23 19.45
CA ASP A 556 30.38 6.48 18.92
C ASP A 556 29.99 5.89 17.57
N PHE A 557 30.66 6.32 16.50
CA PHE A 557 30.36 5.85 15.16
C PHE A 557 31.61 5.71 14.29
N ARG A 558 31.49 4.86 13.25
CA ARG A 558 32.49 4.68 12.19
C ARG A 558 31.86 4.84 10.82
N GLU A 559 32.68 4.91 9.78
CA GLU A 559 32.19 4.84 8.39
C GLU A 559 31.45 3.52 8.17
N LEU A 560 30.30 3.56 7.49
CA LEU A 560 29.55 2.35 7.16
C LEU A 560 30.37 1.39 6.30
N SER A 561 31.23 1.91 5.41
CA SER A 561 32.16 1.11 4.62
C SER A 561 33.19 0.35 5.47
N GLY A 562 33.36 0.73 6.74
CA GLY A 562 34.17 0.00 7.72
C GLY A 562 33.51 -1.28 8.25
N LEU A 563 32.21 -1.48 8.02
CA LEU A 563 31.50 -2.74 8.30
C LEU A 563 31.63 -3.67 7.08
N SER A 564 32.83 -4.19 6.86
CA SER A 564 33.15 -5.03 5.71
C SER A 564 32.30 -6.31 5.66
N GLU A 565 32.03 -6.94 6.79
CA GLU A 565 31.18 -8.15 6.88
C GLU A 565 29.74 -7.89 6.41
N HIS A 566 29.18 -6.75 6.80
CA HIS A 566 27.84 -6.32 6.36
C HIS A 566 27.82 -6.07 4.85
N SER A 567 28.78 -5.28 4.36
CA SER A 567 28.88 -4.94 2.95
C SER A 567 29.17 -6.15 2.06
N ALA A 568 29.95 -7.12 2.54
CA ALA A 568 30.30 -8.34 1.81
C ALA A 568 29.16 -9.36 1.72
N ARG A 569 28.12 -9.22 2.53
CA ARG A 569 26.97 -10.14 2.55
C ARG A 569 26.05 -9.94 1.34
N PHE A 570 25.93 -8.70 0.87
CA PHE A 570 24.98 -8.36 -0.19
C PHE A 570 25.68 -8.24 -1.55
N PRO A 571 25.01 -8.62 -2.65
CA PRO A 571 25.53 -8.46 -4.01
C PRO A 571 25.46 -7.00 -4.51
N VAL A 572 24.83 -6.10 -3.74
CA VAL A 572 24.66 -4.69 -4.04
C VAL A 572 25.65 -3.83 -3.24
N THR A 573 26.01 -2.67 -3.78
CA THR A 573 27.01 -1.77 -3.17
C THR A 573 26.44 -0.43 -2.71
N ARG A 574 25.14 -0.22 -2.91
CA ARG A 574 24.40 1.00 -2.57
C ARG A 574 23.25 0.66 -1.64
N GLY A 575 22.80 1.64 -0.86
CA GLY A 575 21.65 1.46 0.01
C GLY A 575 21.91 0.57 1.22
N LEU A 576 23.18 0.36 1.59
CA LEU A 576 23.54 -0.56 2.68
C LEU A 576 23.20 -0.02 4.07
N GLU A 577 22.78 1.24 4.15
CA GLU A 577 22.33 1.92 5.35
C GLU A 577 20.92 1.52 5.79
N HIS A 578 20.10 0.91 4.92
CA HIS A 578 18.75 0.52 5.28
C HIS A 578 18.29 -0.74 4.55
N PRO A 579 17.65 -1.73 5.24
CA PRO A 579 17.21 -2.95 4.58
C PRO A 579 16.19 -2.75 3.44
N ASN A 580 15.32 -1.73 3.53
CA ASN A 580 14.44 -1.33 2.44
C ASN A 580 15.22 -1.10 1.13
N GLU A 581 16.27 -0.30 1.20
CA GLU A 581 17.14 0.02 0.08
C GLU A 581 17.90 -1.20 -0.44
N ILE A 582 18.45 -2.03 0.47
CA ILE A 582 19.11 -3.28 0.11
C ILE A 582 18.17 -4.15 -0.73
N ALA A 583 16.95 -4.40 -0.23
CA ALA A 583 15.95 -5.20 -0.94
C ALA A 583 15.57 -4.57 -2.29
N ALA A 584 15.43 -3.23 -2.35
CA ALA A 584 15.10 -2.51 -3.57
C ALA A 584 16.18 -2.61 -4.64
N TYR A 585 17.44 -2.39 -4.28
CA TYR A 585 18.56 -2.59 -5.21
C TYR A 585 18.72 -4.05 -5.63
N MET A 586 18.51 -5.01 -4.73
CA MET A 586 18.61 -6.44 -5.05
C MET A 586 17.55 -6.84 -6.08
N LEU A 587 16.28 -6.45 -5.87
CA LEU A 587 15.20 -6.78 -6.79
C LEU A 587 15.35 -6.05 -8.15
N ALA A 588 15.75 -4.77 -8.13
CA ALA A 588 16.06 -4.03 -9.35
C ALA A 588 17.22 -4.67 -10.13
N SER A 589 18.24 -5.19 -9.44
CA SER A 589 19.34 -5.94 -10.07
C SER A 589 18.87 -7.27 -10.66
N MET A 590 17.95 -7.98 -10.00
CA MET A 590 17.34 -9.18 -10.56
C MET A 590 16.58 -8.85 -11.85
N PHE A 591 15.95 -7.67 -11.94
CA PHE A 591 15.18 -7.27 -13.11
C PHE A 591 16.10 -7.00 -14.30
N ALA A 592 17.19 -6.28 -14.06
CA ALA A 592 18.22 -6.06 -15.06
C ALA A 592 18.82 -7.38 -15.57
N GLN A 593 19.07 -8.35 -14.69
CA GLN A 593 19.57 -9.67 -15.07
C GLN A 593 18.57 -10.48 -15.90
N GLU A 594 17.27 -10.41 -15.57
CA GLU A 594 16.20 -11.04 -16.36
C GLU A 594 16.14 -10.48 -17.80
N LEU A 595 16.41 -9.17 -17.94
CA LEU A 595 16.59 -8.54 -19.25
C LEU A 595 17.92 -8.90 -19.91
N GLY A 596 18.74 -9.77 -19.32
CA GLY A 596 20.02 -10.24 -19.86
C GLY A 596 21.19 -9.27 -19.66
N GLN A 597 21.12 -8.37 -18.67
CA GLN A 597 22.31 -7.62 -18.27
C GLN A 597 23.30 -8.57 -17.61
N GLU A 598 24.48 -8.72 -18.22
CA GLU A 598 25.54 -9.55 -17.65
C GLU A 598 26.06 -8.94 -16.35
N ASN A 599 26.16 -9.78 -15.32
CA ASN A 599 26.78 -9.37 -14.07
C ASN A 599 28.29 -9.64 -14.16
N ASN A 600 29.05 -8.61 -14.54
CA ASN A 600 30.50 -8.72 -14.78
C ASN A 600 31.31 -9.04 -13.52
N SER A 601 30.73 -8.86 -12.32
CA SER A 601 31.36 -9.24 -11.05
C SER A 601 30.95 -10.65 -10.64
N LYS A 602 31.95 -11.53 -10.45
CA LYS A 602 31.74 -12.83 -9.84
C LYS A 602 31.32 -12.64 -8.37
N LEU A 603 30.08 -13.02 -8.05
CA LEU A 603 29.60 -13.02 -6.67
C LEU A 603 30.46 -13.93 -5.80
N THR A 604 30.71 -13.52 -4.56
CA THR A 604 31.27 -14.43 -3.55
C THR A 604 30.25 -15.53 -3.22
N PRO A 605 30.68 -16.68 -2.64
CA PRO A 605 29.74 -17.71 -2.20
C PRO A 605 28.64 -17.17 -1.27
N LEU A 606 29.00 -16.27 -0.36
CA LEU A 606 28.07 -15.62 0.57
C LEU A 606 27.04 -14.74 -0.17
N GLN A 607 27.48 -13.93 -1.13
CA GLN A 607 26.58 -13.08 -1.94
C GLN A 607 25.67 -13.91 -2.84
N ALA A 608 26.17 -15.02 -3.39
CA ALA A 608 25.38 -15.94 -4.21
C ALA A 608 24.29 -16.63 -3.37
N GLU A 609 24.63 -17.08 -2.15
CA GLU A 609 23.67 -17.63 -1.21
C GLU A 609 22.62 -16.58 -0.79
N MET A 610 23.04 -15.37 -0.45
CA MET A 610 22.12 -14.26 -0.13
C MET A 610 21.16 -13.97 -1.29
N SER A 611 21.67 -13.89 -2.52
CA SER A 611 20.85 -13.66 -3.72
C SER A 611 19.82 -14.78 -3.94
N LYS A 612 20.23 -16.04 -3.73
CA LYS A 612 19.34 -17.20 -3.83
C LYS A 612 18.24 -17.16 -2.77
N ASN A 613 18.60 -16.91 -1.52
CA ASN A 613 17.63 -16.85 -0.41
C ASN A 613 16.65 -15.69 -0.58
N PHE A 614 17.14 -14.53 -1.01
CA PHE A 614 16.29 -13.38 -1.33
C PHE A 614 15.33 -13.66 -2.49
N ALA A 615 15.81 -14.29 -3.57
CA ALA A 615 14.95 -14.66 -4.70
C ALA A 615 13.85 -15.67 -4.30
N ALA A 616 14.20 -16.67 -3.50
CA ALA A 616 13.24 -17.63 -2.96
C ALA A 616 12.21 -16.94 -2.04
N TRP A 617 12.64 -15.99 -1.21
CA TRP A 617 11.73 -15.19 -0.39
C TRP A 617 10.78 -14.36 -1.26
N CYS A 618 11.28 -13.70 -2.32
CA CYS A 618 10.44 -12.93 -3.24
C CYS A 618 9.40 -13.83 -3.91
N GLU A 619 9.79 -15.02 -4.38
CA GLU A 619 8.88 -15.97 -5.02
C GLU A 619 7.79 -16.47 -4.06
N ALA A 620 8.07 -16.57 -2.75
CA ALA A 620 7.08 -17.01 -1.77
C ALA A 620 6.15 -15.88 -1.29
N ASN A 621 6.63 -14.63 -1.24
CA ASN A 621 5.94 -13.53 -0.55
C ASN A 621 5.38 -12.44 -1.46
N LEU A 622 5.90 -12.34 -2.69
CA LEU A 622 5.46 -11.40 -3.73
C LEU A 622 4.66 -12.10 -4.84
N ARG A 623 4.22 -13.34 -4.56
CA ARG A 623 3.40 -14.13 -5.46
C ARG A 623 1.93 -13.78 -5.40
#